data_AF-A0A6M0CF15-F1
#
_entry.id   AF-A0A6M0CF15-F1
#
_cell.length_a   1.000
_cell.length_b   1.000
_cell.length_c   1.000
_cell.angle_alpha   90.00
_cell.angle_beta   90.00
_cell.angle_gamma   90.00
#
_symmetry.space_group_name_H-M   'P 1'
#
loop_
_entity.id
_entity.type
_entity.pdbx_description
1 polymer ?
#
loop_
_entity_poly.entity_id
_entity_poly.type
_entity_poly.pdbx_seq_one_letter_code
_entity_poly.pdbx_strand_id
1 'polypeptide(L)' 'MTIKFNEIDAIAIATAIKTGETTAQTIVTKCLQQINQHNQTLNCFTAITAETALNTAKQIDTEIAQGKNPG' A
#
# COMPACT_ATOMS: atom_id res chain seq x y z
N MET A 1 3.84 9.50 13.16
CA MET A 1 5.10 8.82 12.81
C MET A 1 5.00 8.45 11.33
N THR A 2 5.98 8.80 10.50
CA THR A 2 5.87 8.50 9.05
C THR A 2 6.44 7.11 8.81
N ILE A 3 5.59 6.11 8.60
CA ILE A 3 6.06 4.78 8.18
C ILE A 3 6.78 4.91 6.84
N LYS A 4 8.06 4.56 6.85
CA LYS A 4 8.86 4.32 5.65
C LYS A 4 8.66 2.88 5.21
N PHE A 5 7.59 2.65 4.45
CA PHE A 5 7.15 1.32 4.06
C PHE A 5 8.20 0.56 3.22
N ASN A 6 9.19 1.25 2.66
CA ASN A 6 10.29 0.69 1.89
C ASN A 6 11.50 0.28 2.76
N GLU A 7 11.49 0.53 4.07
CA GLU A 7 12.55 0.14 5.02
C GLU A 7 12.08 -0.97 5.98
N ILE A 8 10.82 -1.37 5.92
CA ILE A 8 10.22 -2.41 6.77
C ILE A 8 9.72 -3.59 5.95
N ASP A 9 9.67 -4.77 6.56
CA ASP A 9 9.18 -5.98 5.88
C ASP A 9 7.65 -6.01 5.72
N ALA A 10 7.17 -6.97 4.93
CA ALA A 10 5.75 -7.13 4.64
C ALA A 10 4.90 -7.42 5.90
N ILE A 11 5.45 -8.09 6.91
CA ILE A 11 4.74 -8.42 8.16
C ILE A 11 4.58 -7.15 9.00
N ALA A 12 5.60 -6.31 9.08
CA ALA A 12 5.55 -5.02 9.74
C ALA A 12 4.52 -4.08 9.08
N ILE A 13 4.46 -4.05 7.75
CA ILE A 13 3.43 -3.27 7.02
C ILE A 13 2.03 -3.79 7.36
N ALA A 14 1.81 -5.11 7.28
CA ALA A 14 0.50 -5.70 7.59
C ALA A 14 0.08 -5.43 9.03
N THR A 15 1.02 -5.52 9.98
CA THR A 15 0.79 -5.21 11.39
C THR A 15 0.39 -3.75 11.56
N ALA A 16 1.13 -2.80 10.97
CA ALA A 16 0.84 -1.38 11.04
C ALA A 16 -0.54 -1.01 10.46
N ILE A 17 -0.99 -1.72 9.41
CA ILE A 17 -2.33 -1.55 8.85
C ILE A 17 -3.39 -2.10 9.82
N LYS A 18 -3.19 -3.31 10.35
CA LYS A 18 -4.14 -3.96 11.29
C LYS A 18 -4.29 -3.20 12.61
N THR A 19 -3.22 -2.56 13.09
CA THR A 19 -3.23 -1.76 14.32
C THR A 19 -3.72 -0.33 14.10
N GLY A 20 -3.99 0.08 12.85
CA GLY A 20 -4.45 1.42 12.50
C GLY A 20 -3.35 2.49 12.55
N GLU A 21 -2.07 2.10 12.62
CA GLU A 21 -0.93 3.03 12.53
C GLU A 21 -0.82 3.66 11.13
N THR A 22 -1.23 2.92 10.10
CA THR A 22 -1.36 3.39 8.71
C THR A 22 -2.57 2.72 8.04
N THR A 23 -2.91 3.14 6.84
CA THR A 23 -3.92 2.49 6.00
C THR A 23 -3.26 1.81 4.79
N ALA A 24 -3.90 0.76 4.26
CA ALA A 24 -3.51 0.12 3.02
C ALA A 24 -3.48 1.14 1.87
N GLN A 25 -4.48 2.03 1.80
CA GLN A 25 -4.54 3.09 0.80
C GLN A 25 -3.32 4.02 0.86
N THR A 26 -2.85 4.37 2.06
CA THR A 26 -1.66 5.22 2.24
C THR A 26 -0.41 4.54 1.69
N ILE A 27 -0.21 3.26 1.99
CA ILE A 27 0.95 2.48 1.55
C ILE A 27 0.95 2.32 0.03
N VAL A 28 -0.18 1.92 -0.55
CA VAL A 28 -0.32 1.74 -2.01
C VAL A 28 -0.10 3.06 -2.75
N THR A 29 -0.65 4.17 -2.25
CA THR A 29 -0.45 5.50 -2.84
C THR A 29 1.04 5.86 -2.88
N LYS A 30 1.77 5.68 -1.78
CA LYS A 30 3.21 5.95 -1.74
C LYS A 30 4.02 5.02 -2.65
N CYS A 31 3.63 3.75 -2.75
CA CYS A 31 4.27 2.79 -3.65
C CYS A 31 4.09 3.21 -5.13
N LEU A 32 2.87 3.56 -5.53
CA LEU A 32 2.59 4.05 -6.89
C LEU A 32 3.35 5.35 -7.21
N GLN A 33 3.49 6.26 -6.24
CA GLN A 33 4.32 7.45 -6.39
C GLN A 33 5.79 7.10 -6.67
N GLN A 34 6.37 6.14 -5.92
CA GLN A 34 7.74 5.70 -6.17
C GLN A 34 7.89 5.02 -7.53
N ILE A 35 6.94 4.18 -7.93
CA ILE A 35 6.95 3.56 -9.26
C ILE A 35 6.91 4.63 -10.34
N ASN A 36 6.00 5.61 -10.26
CA ASN A 36 5.91 6.68 -11.25
C ASN A 36 7.18 7.53 -11.34
N GLN A 37 7.87 7.75 -10.22
CA GLN A 37 9.12 8.50 -10.17
C GLN A 37 10.31 7.74 -10.80
N HIS A 38 10.40 6.42 -10.61
CA HIS A 38 11.61 5.66 -10.96
C HIS A 38 11.44 4.78 -12.19
N ASN A 39 10.21 4.36 -12.54
CA ASN A 39 9.99 3.41 -13.62
C ASN A 39 10.38 3.96 -14.99
N GLN A 40 10.35 5.28 -15.19
CA GLN A 40 10.82 5.90 -16.44
C GLN A 40 12.33 5.65 -16.68
N THR A 41 13.11 5.52 -15.61
CA THR A 41 14.55 5.29 -15.67
C THR A 41 14.90 3.82 -15.59
N LEU A 42 14.22 3.07 -14.72
CA LEU A 42 14.51 1.66 -14.46
C LEU A 42 13.81 0.70 -15.43
N ASN A 43 12.70 1.14 -16.03
CA ASN A 43 11.89 0.38 -16.97
C ASN A 43 11.51 -1.03 -16.46
N CYS A 44 11.14 -1.14 -15.17
CA CYS A 44 10.80 -2.41 -14.52
C CYS A 44 9.34 -2.81 -14.70
N PHE A 45 8.46 -1.87 -15.02
CA PHE A 45 7.02 -2.10 -15.17
C PHE A 45 6.56 -1.72 -16.57
N THR A 46 5.91 -2.66 -17.25
CA THR A 46 5.30 -2.46 -18.58
C THR A 46 3.87 -1.96 -18.49
N ALA A 47 3.17 -2.26 -17.39
CA ALA A 47 1.83 -1.79 -17.10
C ALA A 47 1.67 -1.57 -15.59
N ILE A 48 0.98 -0.49 -15.20
CA ILE A 48 0.69 -0.15 -13.81
C ILE A 48 -0.83 -0.09 -13.63
N THR A 49 -1.40 -1.00 -12.84
CA THR A 49 -2.84 -1.07 -12.56
C THR A 49 -3.21 -0.20 -11.36
N ALA A 50 -2.91 1.10 -11.43
CA ALA A 50 -3.02 2.02 -10.28
C ALA A 50 -4.44 2.10 -9.70
N GLU A 51 -5.45 2.20 -10.56
CA GLU A 51 -6.85 2.31 -10.13
C GLU A 51 -7.31 1.07 -9.37
N THR A 52 -7.10 -0.12 -9.94
CA THR A 52 -7.44 -1.39 -9.27
C THR A 52 -6.72 -1.53 -7.94
N ALA A 53 -5.43 -1.17 -7.87
CA ALA A 53 -4.66 -1.25 -6.63
C ALA A 53 -5.24 -0.32 -5.54
N LEU A 54 -5.62 0.92 -5.89
CA LEU A 54 -6.23 1.85 -4.96
C LEU A 54 -7.62 1.39 -4.49
N ASN A 55 -8.43 0.83 -5.39
CA ASN A 55 -9.74 0.30 -5.06
C ASN A 55 -9.64 -0.89 -4.09
N THR A 56 -8.74 -1.83 -4.33
CA THR A 56 -8.48 -2.96 -3.41
C THR A 56 -7.99 -2.46 -2.05
N ALA A 57 -7.07 -1.48 -2.02
CA ALA A 57 -6.58 -0.93 -0.77
C ALA A 57 -7.70 -0.30 0.07
N LYS A 58 -8.59 0.45 -0.58
CA LYS A 58 -9.78 1.04 0.08
C LYS A 58 -10.73 -0.03 0.62
N GLN A 59 -10.91 -1.13 -0.10
CA GLN A 59 -11.71 -2.26 0.37
C GLN A 59 -11.12 -2.88 1.64
N ILE A 60 -9.80 -3.14 1.66
CA ILE A 60 -9.08 -3.66 2.83
C ILE A 60 -9.28 -2.73 4.03
N ASP A 61 -9.06 -1.42 3.86
CA ASP A 61 -9.23 -0.45 4.93
C ASP A 61 -10.67 -0.43 5.48
N THR A 62 -11.66 -0.58 4.58
CA THR A 62 -13.08 -0.67 4.96
C THR A 62 -13.37 -1.94 5.74
N GLU A 63 -12.82 -3.08 5.33
CA GLU A 63 -12.99 -4.36 6.01
C GLU A 63 -12.36 -4.35 7.40
N ILE A 64 -11.16 -3.78 7.54
CA ILE A 64 -10.50 -3.61 8.85
C ILE A 64 -11.31 -2.69 9.76
N ALA A 65 -11.86 -1.59 9.23
CA ALA A 65 -12.74 -0.70 10.00
C ALA A 65 -14.03 -1.40 10.47
N GLN A 66 -14.46 -2.46 9.78
CA GLN A 66 -15.58 -3.32 10.17
C GLN A 66 -15.17 -4.44 11.15
N GLY A 67 -13.92 -4.49 11.60
CA GLY A 67 -13.39 -5.53 12.47
C GLY A 67 -13.13 -6.87 11.76
N LYS A 68 -13.09 -6.88 10.42
CA LYS A 68 -12.71 -8.06 9.65
C LYS A 68 -11.19 -8.16 9.55
N ASN A 69 -10.71 -9.36 9.24
CA ASN A 69 -9.31 -9.63 8.96
C ASN A 69 -9.16 -10.14 7.50
N PRO A 70 -8.98 -9.25 6.51
CA PRO A 70 -8.82 -9.64 5.10
C PRO A 70 -7.54 -10.44 4.80
N GLY A 71 -6.65 -10.66 5.79
CA GLY A 71 -5.39 -11.38 5.66
C GLY A 71 -4.38 -10.95 6.71
#